data_AF-A0A5A8A2P6-F1
#
_entry.id   AF-A0A5A8A2P6-F1
#
_cell.length_a   1.000
_cell.length_b   1.000
_cell.length_c   1.000
_cell.angle_alpha   90.00
_cell.angle_beta   90.00
_cell.angle_gamma   90.00
#
_symmetry.space_group_name_H-M   'P 1'
#
loop_
_entity.id
_entity.type
_entity.pdbx_description
1 polymer ?
#
loop_
_entity_poly.entity_id
_entity_poly.type
_entity_poly.pdbx_seq_one_letter_code
_entity_poly.pdbx_strand_id
1 'polypeptide(L)' 'MPITDSAGPRQRGPNTRHRTVAIANIRWFRTMAWRALRDGSPQGVLRAANARAAARIILHQAKRHALVNRPVTDALAVGR' A
#
# COMPACT_ATOMS: atom_id res chain seq x y z
N MET A 1 39.35 7.95 18.47
CA MET A 1 38.62 6.67 18.33
C MET A 1 37.29 6.95 17.64
N PRO A 2 37.03 6.44 16.43
CA PRO A 2 35.71 6.58 15.81
C PRO A 2 34.85 5.37 16.20
N ILE A 3 33.67 5.63 16.76
CA ILE A 3 32.62 4.62 16.84
C ILE A 3 31.73 4.85 15.62
N THR A 4 32.01 4.10 14.55
CA THR A 4 31.10 3.99 13.42
C THR A 4 29.93 3.13 13.87
N ASP A 5 28.87 3.74 14.39
CA ASP A 5 27.58 3.06 14.46
C ASP A 5 26.99 3.04 13.04
N SER A 6 27.47 2.06 12.27
CA SER A 6 26.95 1.67 10.97
C SER A 6 25.58 1.02 11.17
N ALA A 7 24.59 1.82 11.57
CA ALA A 7 23.19 1.46 11.43
C ALA A 7 22.85 1.50 9.94
N GLY A 8 23.26 0.46 9.21
CA GLY A 8 22.87 0.24 7.83
C GLY A 8 21.35 0.34 7.70
N PRO A 9 20.82 0.79 6.54
CA PRO A 9 19.39 0.92 6.36
C PRO A 9 18.79 -0.45 6.65
N ARG A 10 17.98 -0.54 7.72
CA ARG A 10 17.19 -1.74 8.01
C ARG A 10 16.39 -2.00 6.75
N GLN A 11 16.86 -2.91 5.91
CA GLN A 11 16.23 -3.25 4.65
C GLN A 11 14.88 -3.83 5.01
N ARG A 12 13.87 -2.95 5.09
CA ARG A 12 12.48 -3.36 5.11
C ARG A 12 12.31 -4.11 3.81
N GLY A 13 12.18 -5.43 3.90
CA GLY A 13 12.06 -6.29 2.73
C GLY A 13 10.99 -5.75 1.77
N PRO A 14 11.09 -6.06 0.47
CA PRO A 14 10.22 -5.49 -0.58
C PRO A 14 8.74 -5.50 -0.20
N ASN A 15 8.28 -6.57 0.47
CA ASN A 15 6.91 -6.73 0.98
C ASN A 15 6.42 -5.59 1.89
N THR A 16 7.26 -5.09 2.80
CA THR A 16 6.89 -4.00 3.73
C THR A 16 6.80 -2.65 2.99
N ARG A 17 7.64 -2.44 1.97
CA ARG A 17 7.59 -1.25 1.10
C ARG A 17 6.31 -1.24 0.27
N HIS A 18 5.94 -2.39 -0.33
CA HIS A 18 4.70 -2.53 -1.11
C HIS A 18 3.44 -2.26 -0.28
N ARG A 19 3.37 -2.77 0.96
CA ARG A 19 2.22 -2.52 1.84
C ARG A 19 2.07 -1.03 2.20
N THR A 20 3.17 -0.36 2.51
CA THR A 20 3.15 1.07 2.86
C THR A 20 2.64 1.92 1.69
N VAL A 21 3.13 1.66 0.48
CA VAL A 21 2.70 2.35 -0.74
C VAL A 21 1.21 2.07 -1.03
N ALA A 22 0.77 0.82 -0.89
CA ALA A 22 -0.64 0.47 -1.07
C ALA A 22 -1.56 1.24 -0.10
N ILE A 23 -1.19 1.35 1.18
CA ILE A 23 -1.95 2.11 2.17
C ILE A 23 -1.99 3.60 1.82
N ALA A 24 -0.87 4.18 1.40
CA ALA A 24 -0.81 5.57 0.97
C ALA A 24 -1.74 5.85 -0.22
N ASN A 25 -1.71 4.99 -1.24
CA ASN A 25 -2.59 5.12 -2.40
C ASN A 25 -4.07 4.99 -2.03
N ILE A 26 -4.42 4.00 -1.20
CA ILE A 26 -5.81 3.83 -0.72
C ILE A 26 -6.30 5.09 0.00
N ARG A 27 -5.47 5.69 0.88
CA ARG A 27 -5.80 6.94 1.57
C ARG A 27 -6.01 8.09 0.59
N TRP A 28 -5.09 8.26 -0.35
CA TRP A 28 -5.19 9.29 -1.38
C TRP A 28 -6.47 9.18 -2.22
N PHE A 29 -6.82 7.98 -2.69
CA PHE A 29 -8.07 7.74 -3.41
C PHE A 29 -9.32 8.03 -2.58
N ARG A 30 -9.33 7.69 -1.28
CA ARG A 30 -10.45 8.02 -0.39
C ARG A 30 -10.61 9.52 -0.21
N THR A 31 -9.50 10.26 -0.05
CA THR A 31 -9.52 11.72 0.05
C THR A 31 -10.04 12.35 -1.25
N MET A 32 -9.60 11.86 -2.41
CA MET A 32 -10.14 12.33 -3.69
C MET A 32 -11.63 12.06 -3.84
N ALA A 33 -12.11 10.87 -3.43
CA ALA A 33 -13.53 10.56 -3.48
C ALA A 33 -14.36 11.52 -2.60
N TRP A 34 -13.84 11.87 -1.42
CA TRP A 34 -14.50 12.83 -0.54
C TRP A 34 -14.52 14.24 -1.14
N ARG A 35 -13.39 14.72 -1.67
CA ARG A 35 -13.30 16.01 -2.37
C ARG A 35 -14.24 16.09 -3.56
N ALA A 36 -14.26 15.06 -4.41
CA ALA A 36 -15.12 15.03 -5.59
C ALA A 36 -16.62 15.15 -5.26
N LEU A 37 -17.06 14.67 -4.10
CA LEU A 37 -18.43 14.83 -3.62
C LEU A 37 -18.69 16.19 -2.98
N ARG A 38 -17.68 16.78 -2.34
CA ARG A 38 -17.80 18.05 -1.63
C ARG A 38 -17.75 19.26 -2.56
N ASP A 39 -16.91 19.20 -3.58
CA ASP A 39 -16.59 20.37 -4.42
C ASP A 39 -17.67 20.63 -5.49
N GLY A 40 -18.76 19.86 -5.53
CA GLY A 40 -19.88 20.04 -6.47
C GLY A 40 -19.50 19.91 -7.96
N SER A 41 -18.29 19.43 -8.24
CA SER A 41 -17.72 19.42 -9.57
C SER A 41 -18.54 18.59 -10.57
N PRO A 42 -18.51 18.94 -11.88
CA PRO A 42 -19.13 18.12 -12.91
C PRO A 42 -18.68 16.66 -12.78
N GLN A 43 -19.64 15.74 -12.79
CA GLN A 43 -19.40 14.30 -12.64
C GLN A 43 -18.76 13.88 -11.29
N GLY A 44 -18.86 14.70 -10.23
CA GLY A 44 -18.28 14.41 -8.92
C GLY A 44 -18.65 13.03 -8.35
N VAL A 45 -19.89 12.59 -8.56
CA VAL A 45 -20.36 11.25 -8.17
C VAL A 45 -19.61 10.14 -8.89
N LEU A 46 -19.46 10.24 -10.22
CA LEU A 46 -18.72 9.26 -11.03
C LEU A 46 -17.24 9.21 -10.63
N ARG A 47 -16.62 10.37 -10.44
CA ARG A 47 -15.21 10.46 -10.00
C ARG A 47 -15.02 9.85 -8.61
N ALA A 48 -15.95 10.08 -7.69
CA ALA A 48 -15.92 9.47 -6.37
C ALA A 48 -16.11 7.94 -6.44
N ALA A 49 -16.99 7.45 -7.31
CA ALA A 49 -17.18 6.01 -7.54
C ALA A 49 -15.89 5.37 -8.10
N ASN A 50 -15.28 5.98 -9.11
CA ASN A 50 -14.02 5.51 -9.71
C ASN A 50 -12.88 5.49 -8.69
N ALA A 51 -12.73 6.54 -7.89
CA ALA A 51 -11.70 6.59 -6.85
C ALA A 51 -11.91 5.51 -5.78
N ARG A 52 -13.15 5.25 -5.36
CA ARG A 52 -13.47 4.13 -4.45
C ARG A 52 -13.17 2.77 -5.07
N ALA A 53 -13.49 2.59 -6.35
CA ALA A 53 -13.18 1.36 -7.09
C ALA A 53 -11.66 1.12 -7.16
N ALA A 54 -10.87 2.13 -7.51
CA ALA A 54 -9.40 2.06 -7.52
C ALA A 54 -8.83 1.68 -6.14
N ALA A 55 -9.33 2.31 -5.07
CA ALA A 55 -8.94 1.96 -3.70
C ALA A 55 -9.23 0.49 -3.36
N ARG A 56 -10.38 -0.05 -3.80
CA ARG A 56 -10.73 -1.47 -3.61
C ARG A 56 -9.78 -2.36 -4.38
N ILE A 57 -9.49 -2.07 -5.64
CA ILE A 57 -8.57 -2.86 -6.48
C ILE A 57 -7.19 -2.97 -5.80
N ILE A 58 -6.62 -1.84 -5.36
CA ILE A 58 -5.33 -1.82 -4.66
C ILE A 58 -5.38 -2.64 -3.36
N LEU A 59 -6.46 -2.52 -2.58
CA LEU A 59 -6.63 -3.30 -1.36
C LEU A 59 -6.67 -4.81 -1.65
N HIS A 60 -7.42 -5.22 -2.67
CA HIS A 60 -7.49 -6.62 -3.07
C HIS A 60 -6.14 -7.14 -3.59
N GLN A 61 -5.42 -6.34 -4.37
CA GLN A 61 -4.08 -6.69 -4.85
C GLN A 61 -3.08 -6.81 -3.69
N ALA A 62 -3.09 -5.88 -2.74
CA ALA A 62 -2.24 -5.93 -1.55
C ALA A 62 -2.54 -7.15 -0.68
N LYS A 63 -3.82 -7.54 -0.54
CA LYS A 63 -4.23 -8.77 0.16
C LYS A 63 -3.70 -10.01 -0.56
N ARG A 64 -3.85 -10.10 -1.89
CA ARG A 64 -3.33 -11.22 -2.69
C ARG A 64 -1.82 -11.33 -2.57
N HIS A 65 -1.08 -10.22 -2.69
CA HIS A 65 0.37 -10.19 -2.52
C HIS A 65 0.79 -10.66 -1.12
N ALA A 66 0.08 -10.22 -0.07
CA ALA A 66 0.37 -10.67 1.29
C ALA A 66 0.11 -12.19 1.46
N LEU A 67 -0.93 -12.73 0.83
CA LEU A 67 -1.25 -14.16 0.87
C LEU A 67 -0.23 -15.02 0.10
N VAL A 68 0.29 -14.54 -1.03
CA VAL A 68 1.30 -15.26 -1.82
C VAL A 68 2.68 -15.17 -1.17
N ASN A 69 3.06 -14.00 -0.68
CA ASN A 69 4.42 -13.80 -0.17
C ASN A 69 4.62 -14.35 1.24
N ARG A 70 3.56 -14.51 2.05
CA ARG A 70 3.63 -15.13 3.38
C ARG A 70 4.15 -16.58 3.35
N PRO A 71 3.54 -17.53 2.60
CA PRO A 71 4.02 -18.90 2.54
C PRO A 71 5.42 -19.02 1.90
N VAL A 72 5.76 -18.15 0.94
CA VAL A 72 7.13 -18.09 0.39
C VAL A 72 8.12 -17.66 1.47
N THR A 73 7.78 -16.67 2.29
CA THR A 73 8.64 -16.21 3.38
C THR A 73 8.76 -17.28 4.48
N ASP A 74 7.66 -17.96 4.82
CA ASP A 74 7.64 -19.04 5.81
C ASP A 74 8.47 -20.25 5.33
N ALA A 75 8.36 -20.62 4.05
CA ALA A 75 9.16 -21.70 3.46
C ALA A 75 10.67 -21.38 3.43
N LEU A 76 11.04 -20.13 3.10
CA LEU A 76 12.43 -19.67 3.14
C LEU A 76 12.98 -19.58 4.59
N ALA A 77 12.11 -19.45 5.60
CA ALA A 77 12.51 -19.43 7.00
C ALA A 77 12.69 -20.83 7.61
N VAL A 78 11.96 -21.85 7.11
CA VAL A 78 12.05 -23.25 7.57
C VAL A 78 13.28 -23.98 6.99
N GLY A 79 13.79 -23.55 5.84
CA GLY A 79 14.98 -24.14 5.19
C GLY A 79 16.34 -23.59 5.67
N ARG A 80 16.38 -22.84 6.77
CA ARG A 80 17.61 -22.35 7.44
C ARG A 80 17.76 -23.02 8.79
#